data_AF-A0A7Z9V2C3-F1
#
_entry.id   AF-A0A7Z9V2C3-F1
#
_cell.length_a   1.000
_cell.length_b   1.000
_cell.length_c   1.000
_cell.angle_alpha   90.00
_cell.angle_beta   90.00
_cell.angle_gamma   90.00
#
_symmetry.space_group_name_H-M   'P 1'
#
loop_
_entity.id
_entity.type
_entity.pdbx_description
1 polymer ?
#
loop_
_entity_poly.entity_id
_entity_poly.type
_entity_poly.pdbx_seq_one_letter_code
_entity_poly.pdbx_strand_id
1 'polypeptide(L)'
;MNDLKGILRLTTAMFLFVGLLGIWIGGCQTQEQKVEKLISKLQHKNPKIRQTAVVALTRTGKDAVPALIQALQDKGRGVRASAAGALGSEKMP
;
A
#
# COMPACT_ATOMS: atom_id res chain seq x y z
N MET A 1 -51.93 -9.90 -4.07
CA MET A 1 -51.54 -8.48 -3.93
C MET A 1 -50.47 -8.25 -2.85
N ASN A 2 -49.66 -9.27 -2.51
CA ASN A 2 -48.68 -9.23 -1.42
C ASN A 2 -47.23 -9.50 -1.88
N ASP A 3 -47.04 -10.14 -3.03
CA ASP A 3 -45.72 -10.52 -3.55
C ASP A 3 -44.93 -9.33 -4.10
N LEU A 4 -45.62 -8.36 -4.72
CA LEU A 4 -44.98 -7.16 -5.28
C LEU A 4 -44.40 -6.24 -4.19
N LYS A 5 -45.05 -6.18 -3.02
CA LYS A 5 -44.54 -5.43 -1.84
C LYS A 5 -43.33 -6.13 -1.20
N GLY A 6 -43.26 -7.46 -1.29
CA GLY A 6 -42.11 -8.25 -0.82
C GLY A 6 -40.87 -8.04 -1.69
N ILE A 7 -41.04 -8.08 -3.01
CA ILE A 7 -39.95 -7.84 -3.97
C ILE A 7 -39.42 -6.40 -3.86
N LEU A 8 -40.30 -5.41 -3.68
CA LEU A 8 -39.91 -4.01 -3.51
C LEU A 8 -39.11 -3.75 -2.22
N ARG A 9 -39.41 -4.48 -1.14
CA ARG A 9 -38.64 -4.46 0.11
C ARG A 9 -37.29 -5.15 -0.02
N LEU A 10 -37.21 -6.20 -0.84
CA LEU A 10 -35.99 -6.96 -1.08
C LEU A 10 -35.00 -6.17 -1.95
N THR A 11 -35.48 -5.50 -2.99
CA THR A 11 -34.62 -4.68 -3.85
C THR A 11 -34.09 -3.45 -3.12
N THR A 12 -34.93 -2.77 -2.35
CA THR A 12 -34.49 -1.63 -1.52
C THR A 12 -33.48 -2.05 -0.44
N ALA A 13 -33.65 -3.20 0.19
CA ALA A 13 -32.66 -3.76 1.12
C ALA A 13 -31.34 -4.13 0.42
N MET A 14 -31.40 -4.70 -0.80
CA MET A 14 -30.22 -5.06 -1.59
C MET A 14 -29.40 -3.83 -2.00
N PHE A 15 -30.06 -2.73 -2.38
CA PHE A 15 -29.40 -1.46 -2.70
C PHE A 15 -28.71 -0.81 -1.48
N LEU A 16 -29.33 -0.90 -0.29
CA LEU A 16 -28.71 -0.42 0.95
C LEU A 16 -27.49 -1.26 1.34
N PHE A 17 -27.52 -2.57 1.10
CA PHE A 17 -26.38 -3.46 1.31
C PHE A 17 -25.22 -3.16 0.36
N VAL A 18 -25.48 -2.93 -0.93
CA VAL A 18 -24.43 -2.58 -1.91
C VAL A 18 -23.81 -1.21 -1.58
N GLY A 19 -24.61 -0.23 -1.16
CA GLY A 19 -24.12 1.08 -0.72
C GLY A 19 -23.26 1.02 0.55
N LEU A 20 -23.64 0.17 1.52
CA LEU A 20 -22.86 -0.07 2.73
C LEU A 20 -21.57 -0.86 2.46
N LEU A 21 -21.59 -1.80 1.50
CA LEU A 21 -20.40 -2.52 1.05
C LEU A 21 -19.43 -1.63 0.28
N GLY A 22 -19.92 -0.66 -0.50
CA GLY A 22 -19.09 0.33 -1.21
C GLY A 22 -18.25 1.20 -0.27
N ILE A 23 -18.78 1.52 0.92
CA ILE A 23 -18.05 2.25 1.98
C ILE A 23 -17.00 1.35 2.64
N TRP A 24 -17.23 0.03 2.71
CA TRP A 24 -16.29 -0.93 3.32
C TRP A 24 -15.14 -1.31 2.38
N ILE A 25 -15.38 -1.36 1.07
CA ILE A 25 -14.36 -1.68 0.05
C ILE A 25 -13.56 -0.42 -0.34
N GLY A 26 -14.15 0.77 -0.28
CA GLY A 26 -13.51 2.03 -0.66
C GLY A 26 -12.50 2.62 0.36
N GLY A 27 -12.38 2.02 1.55
CA GLY A 27 -11.56 2.56 2.64
C GLY A 27 -10.10 2.10 2.67
N CYS A 28 -9.69 1.13 1.85
CA CYS A 28 -8.37 0.49 1.98
C CYS A 28 -7.41 0.92 0.86
N GLN A 29 -7.02 2.21 0.81
CA GLN A 29 -6.00 2.69 -0.15
C GLN A 29 -4.77 3.35 0.49
N THR A 30 -4.62 3.31 1.82
CA THR A 30 -3.68 4.22 2.47
C THR A 30 -2.22 3.73 2.51
N GLN A 31 -1.96 2.43 2.39
CA GLN A 31 -0.60 1.87 2.47
C GLN A 31 0.04 1.61 1.10
N GLU A 32 -0.70 1.01 0.16
CA GLU A 32 -0.17 0.77 -1.20
C GLU A 32 0.25 2.07 -1.88
N GLN A 33 -0.59 3.12 -1.80
CA GLN A 33 -0.24 4.43 -2.37
C GLN A 33 1.00 5.07 -1.72
N LYS A 34 1.23 4.82 -0.43
CA LYS A 34 2.45 5.29 0.25
C LYS A 34 3.69 4.54 -0.25
N VAL A 35 3.58 3.23 -0.42
CA VAL A 35 4.66 2.38 -0.95
C VAL A 35 4.97 2.75 -2.40
N GLU A 36 3.97 2.91 -3.25
CA GLU A 36 4.14 3.35 -4.65
C GLU A 36 4.84 4.70 -4.77
N LYS A 37 4.42 5.68 -3.97
CA LYS A 37 5.04 7.01 -3.96
C LYS A 37 6.49 6.95 -3.50
N LEU A 38 6.84 6.01 -2.62
CA LEU A 38 8.21 5.78 -2.17
C LEU A 38 9.05 5.02 -3.21
N ILE A 39 8.45 4.09 -3.95
CA ILE A 39 9.09 3.41 -5.09
C ILE A 39 9.49 4.44 -6.17
N SER A 40 8.61 5.40 -6.48
CA SER A 40 8.96 6.47 -7.42
C SER A 40 10.17 7.30 -6.93
N LYS A 41 10.28 7.55 -5.62
CA LYS A 41 11.44 8.26 -5.04
C LYS A 41 12.73 7.43 -5.08
N LEU A 42 12.66 6.10 -5.11
CA LEU A 42 13.83 5.24 -5.30
C LEU A 42 14.44 5.38 -6.70
N GLN A 43 13.67 5.82 -7.71
CA GLN A 43 14.21 6.02 -9.06
C GLN A 43 14.80 7.42 -9.28
N HIS A 44 14.83 8.26 -8.24
CA HIS A 44 15.31 9.62 -8.37
C HIS A 44 16.82 9.69 -8.66
N LYS A 45 17.24 10.60 -9.56
CA LYS A 45 18.65 10.75 -9.99
C LYS A 45 19.60 11.06 -8.82
N ASN A 46 19.11 11.84 -7.85
CA ASN A 46 19.87 12.20 -6.65
C ASN A 46 19.93 11.06 -5.62
N PRO A 47 21.13 10.55 -5.25
CA PRO A 47 21.29 9.46 -4.29
C PRO A 47 20.76 9.77 -2.88
N LYS A 48 20.77 11.04 -2.44
CA LYS A 48 20.19 11.43 -1.14
C LYS A 48 18.69 11.16 -1.10
N ILE A 49 17.97 11.47 -2.19
CA ILE A 49 16.52 11.25 -2.28
C ILE A 49 16.19 9.76 -2.26
N ARG A 50 17.01 8.93 -2.92
CA ARG A 50 16.86 7.48 -2.89
C ARG A 50 17.06 6.92 -1.47
N GLN A 51 18.08 7.38 -0.74
CA GLN A 51 18.28 6.99 0.66
C GLN A 51 17.10 7.37 1.56
N THR A 52 16.58 8.60 1.42
CA THR A 52 15.40 9.03 2.19
C THR A 52 14.18 8.16 1.89
N ALA A 53 14.03 7.72 0.63
CA ALA A 53 12.96 6.79 0.25
C ALA A 53 13.11 5.44 0.97
N VAL A 54 14.32 4.88 1.03
CA VAL A 54 14.59 3.63 1.76
C VAL A 54 14.27 3.77 3.25
N VAL A 55 14.72 4.84 3.92
CA VAL A 55 14.45 5.07 5.34
C VAL A 55 12.95 5.18 5.61
N ALA A 56 12.22 5.87 4.73
CA ALA A 56 10.76 5.98 4.84
C ALA A 56 10.06 4.62 4.61
N LEU A 57 10.56 3.79 3.67
CA LEU A 57 10.09 2.41 3.46
C LEU A 57 10.34 1.53 4.70
N THR A 58 11.50 1.65 5.36
CA THR A 58 11.77 0.95 6.62
C THR A 58 10.75 1.29 7.71
N ARG A 59 10.28 2.55 7.77
CA ARG A 59 9.24 2.98 8.72
C ARG A 59 7.85 2.47 8.38
N THR A 60 7.59 2.11 7.12
CA THR A 60 6.32 1.51 6.69
C THR A 60 6.19 0.06 7.19
N GLY A 61 7.29 -0.69 7.29
CA GLY A 61 7.28 -2.06 7.81
C GLY A 61 7.05 -3.12 6.72
N LYS A 62 6.35 -4.21 7.06
CA LYS A 62 6.19 -5.41 6.19
C LYS A 62 5.70 -5.10 4.77
N ASP A 63 4.78 -4.15 4.64
CA ASP A 63 4.17 -3.79 3.34
C ASP A 63 5.20 -3.20 2.36
N ALA A 64 6.34 -2.73 2.87
CA ALA A 64 7.44 -2.18 2.07
C ALA A 64 8.50 -3.21 1.67
N VAL A 65 8.40 -4.47 2.09
CA VAL A 65 9.37 -5.53 1.77
C VAL A 65 9.58 -5.71 0.26
N PRO A 66 8.53 -5.78 -0.59
CA PRO A 66 8.72 -5.90 -2.04
C PRO A 66 9.49 -4.71 -2.64
N ALA A 67 9.22 -3.50 -2.16
CA ALA A 67 9.89 -2.28 -2.60
C ALA A 67 11.36 -2.25 -2.17
N LEU A 68 11.68 -2.74 -0.97
CA LEU A 68 13.05 -2.84 -0.48
C LEU A 68 13.86 -3.91 -1.21
N ILE A 69 13.23 -5.02 -1.61
CA ILE A 69 13.87 -6.02 -2.47
C ILE A 69 14.24 -5.41 -3.82
N GLN A 70 13.39 -4.58 -4.41
CA GLN A 70 13.76 -3.83 -5.62
C GLN A 70 14.91 -2.84 -5.37
N ALA A 71 14.91 -2.16 -4.21
CA ALA A 71 15.97 -1.21 -3.84
C ALA A 71 17.35 -1.87 -3.67
N LEU A 72 17.42 -3.17 -3.35
CA LEU A 72 18.67 -3.93 -3.33
C LEU A 72 19.34 -4.03 -4.71
N GLN A 73 18.57 -3.90 -5.79
CA GLN A 73 19.07 -3.93 -7.16
C GLN A 73 19.47 -2.53 -7.67
N ASP A 74 19.37 -1.49 -6.85
CA ASP A 74 19.73 -0.12 -7.25
C ASP A 74 21.23 0.01 -7.56
N LYS A 75 21.55 0.85 -8.54
CA LYS A 75 22.94 1.13 -8.94
C LYS A 75 23.72 1.86 -7.84
N GLY A 76 23.04 2.62 -6.98
CA GLY A 76 23.64 3.36 -5.88
C GLY A 76 24.03 2.49 -4.70
N ARG A 77 25.33 2.42 -4.38
CA ARG A 77 25.86 1.72 -3.19
C ARG A 77 25.11 2.08 -1.90
N GLY A 78 24.83 3.37 -1.68
CA GLY A 78 24.13 3.84 -0.50
C GLY A 78 22.68 3.35 -0.40
N VAL A 79 22.01 3.15 -1.54
CA VAL A 79 20.62 2.64 -1.58
C VAL A 79 20.59 1.16 -1.24
N ARG A 80 21.51 0.37 -1.82
CA ARG A 80 21.64 -1.05 -1.51
C ARG A 80 21.97 -1.31 -0.05
N ALA A 81 22.92 -0.56 0.52
CA ALA A 81 23.30 -0.68 1.93
C ALA A 81 22.12 -0.32 2.86
N SER A 82 21.39 0.75 2.56
CA SER A 82 20.19 1.10 3.32
C SER A 82 19.08 0.05 3.18
N ALA A 83 18.89 -0.55 2.00
CA ALA A 83 17.87 -1.56 1.79
C ALA A 83 18.21 -2.88 2.50
N ALA A 84 19.47 -3.30 2.47
CA ALA A 84 19.95 -4.46 3.23
C ALA A 84 19.83 -4.23 4.74
N GLY A 85 20.19 -3.05 5.23
CA GLY A 85 20.01 -2.68 6.63
C GLY A 85 18.54 -2.65 7.04
N ALA A 86 17.65 -2.15 6.17
CA ALA A 86 16.22 -2.14 6.41
C ALA A 86 15.64 -3.56 6.52
N LEU A 87 16.02 -4.46 5.62
CA LEU A 87 15.58 -5.87 5.62
C LEU A 87 16.14 -6.69 6.79
N GLY A 88 17.36 -6.38 7.23
CA GLY A 88 17.95 -7.00 8.43
C GLY A 88 17.50 -6.38 9.75
N SER A 89 16.68 -5.33 9.73
CA SER A 89 16.13 -4.73 10.93
C SER A 89 15.02 -5.63 11.48
N GLU A 90 15.06 -5.99 12.78
CA GLU A 90 14.03 -6.81 13.45
C GLU A 90 12.60 -6.21 13.40
N LYS A 91 12.47 -4.96 12.95
CA LYS A 91 11.18 -4.32 12.66
C LYS A 91 10.49 -4.90 11.41
N MET A 92 11.11 -5.85 10.71
CA MET A 92 10.54 -6.61 9.60
C MET A 92 10.29 -8.07 10.00
N PRO A 93 9.09 -8.40 10.50
CA PRO A 93 8.70 -9.79 10.77
C PRO A 93 8.18 -10.52 9.52
#